data_AF-Q0UPD4-F1
#
_entry.id   AF-Q0UPD4-F1
#
_cell.length_a   1.000
_cell.length_b   1.000
_cell.length_c   1.000
_cell.angle_alpha   90.00
_cell.angle_beta   90.00
_cell.angle_gamma   90.00
#
_symmetry.space_group_name_H-M   'P 1'
#
loop_
_entity.id
_entity.type
_entity.pdbx_description
1 polymer ?
#
loop_
_entity_poly.entity_id
_entity_poly.type
_entity_poly.pdbx_seq_one_letter_code
_entity_poly.pdbx_strand_id
1 'polypeptide(L)'
;MSGPSEQKRARVVQLYCPDHEVTVDNFIITPSMAHKDVVTAIMAAFRRYKIKEAWPCDINGEPLFANADCPSTLDDVVDGERLLIALDNDSPIYPEPPLEVVLYLDGDDLPKPLRKMSREDRRNHIRTLRRRDAVLRKNILRLNLPHMEVMAALNILASANARTLKARFSVTQSKRIIQDNWRVNEVQALELKCLATMAILSQATCGQPLLAENAMFDAKLARRSADASAPRDLQEEDVQKVIDDFYQAANAIGSDWPDDDDNAAIAARQGKNARHQSGKFKARMAQQDMVDEEEMGEEAAAVANPGKGKGKGRSVDYLAGKLSKTRIPDNRAPEADSDDDDDDAVRQPGRMRRN
;
A
#
# COMPACT_ATOMS: atom_id res chain seq x y z
N MET A 1 31.34 -2.46 -5.94
CA MET A 1 32.28 -1.79 -6.85
C MET A 1 31.55 -0.59 -7.41
N SER A 2 31.95 0.60 -6.99
CA SER A 2 31.34 1.87 -7.40
C SER A 2 31.87 2.22 -8.78
N GLY A 3 30.99 2.26 -9.79
CA GLY A 3 31.37 2.68 -11.14
C GLY A 3 31.81 4.15 -11.18
N PRO A 4 32.54 4.56 -12.24
CA PRO A 4 32.99 5.94 -12.39
C PRO A 4 31.77 6.88 -12.41
N SER A 5 31.82 7.96 -11.63
CA SER A 5 30.78 8.98 -11.61
C SER A 5 30.62 9.57 -13.02
N GLU A 6 29.59 9.18 -13.75
CA GLU A 6 29.18 9.91 -14.93
C GLU A 6 28.95 11.36 -14.50
N GLN A 7 29.76 12.27 -15.05
CA GLN A 7 29.50 13.71 -14.89
C GLN A 7 28.12 13.96 -15.49
N LYS A 8 27.11 14.13 -14.62
CA LYS A 8 25.78 14.59 -15.02
C LYS A 8 25.98 15.82 -15.90
N ARG A 9 25.38 15.83 -17.09
CA ARG A 9 25.43 16.96 -18.03
C ARG A 9 24.21 17.85 -17.83
N ALA A 10 24.28 19.08 -18.32
CA ALA A 10 23.08 19.90 -18.45
C ALA A 10 22.07 19.18 -19.37
N ARG A 11 20.79 19.26 -19.01
CA ARG A 11 19.69 18.61 -19.71
C ARG A 11 18.76 19.68 -20.25
N VAL A 12 18.40 19.56 -21.50
CA VAL A 12 17.41 20.40 -22.16
C VAL A 12 16.08 19.65 -22.14
N VAL A 13 15.06 20.25 -21.55
CA VAL A 13 13.74 19.65 -21.41
C VAL A 13 12.66 20.59 -21.96
N GLN A 14 11.52 20.01 -22.27
CA GLN A 14 10.30 20.74 -22.58
C GLN A 14 9.41 20.77 -21.34
N LEU A 15 8.93 21.96 -20.95
CA LEU A 15 7.95 22.09 -19.87
C LEU A 15 6.57 22.30 -20.49
N TYR A 16 5.58 21.53 -20.06
CA TYR A 16 4.20 21.70 -20.48
C TYR A 16 3.30 21.92 -19.27
N CYS A 17 2.48 22.96 -19.32
CA CYS A 17 1.46 23.26 -18.31
C CYS A 17 0.08 22.96 -18.91
N PRO A 18 -0.58 21.85 -18.52
CA PRO A 18 -1.89 21.48 -19.04
C PRO A 18 -2.98 22.53 -18.77
N ASP A 19 -3.05 23.07 -17.55
CA ASP A 19 -4.09 24.03 -17.12
C ASP A 19 -4.14 25.32 -17.96
N HIS A 20 -3.01 25.70 -18.54
CA HIS A 20 -2.89 26.88 -19.39
C HIS A 20 -2.64 26.53 -20.86
N GLU A 21 -2.53 25.24 -21.19
CA GLU A 21 -2.17 24.72 -22.52
C GLU A 21 -0.90 25.36 -23.10
N VAL A 22 0.10 25.62 -22.24
CA VAL A 22 1.33 26.35 -22.63
C VAL A 22 2.55 25.46 -22.52
N THR A 23 3.41 25.58 -23.53
CA THR A 23 4.70 24.89 -23.59
C THR A 23 5.85 25.89 -23.53
N VAL A 24 6.88 25.56 -22.74
CA VAL A 24 8.18 26.24 -22.72
C VAL A 24 9.22 25.25 -23.23
N ASP A 25 9.79 25.56 -24.39
CA ASP A 25 10.85 24.77 -25.01
C ASP A 25 12.23 25.18 -24.50
N ASN A 26 13.19 24.26 -24.63
CA ASN A 26 14.60 24.47 -24.32
C ASN A 26 14.89 24.93 -22.88
N PHE A 27 14.10 24.46 -21.91
CA PHE A 27 14.38 24.71 -20.50
C PHE A 27 15.59 23.90 -20.05
N ILE A 28 16.56 24.54 -19.39
CA ILE A 28 17.83 23.89 -19.03
C ILE A 28 17.84 23.55 -17.54
N ILE A 29 18.01 22.27 -17.23
CA ILE A 29 18.29 21.78 -15.88
C ILE A 29 19.77 21.45 -15.80
N THR A 30 20.53 22.19 -14.99
CA THR A 30 21.95 21.90 -14.78
C THR A 30 22.15 20.96 -13.59
N PRO A 31 23.24 20.16 -13.57
CA PRO A 31 23.53 19.23 -12.47
C PRO A 31 23.73 19.88 -11.11
N SER A 32 24.08 21.17 -11.08
CA SER A 32 24.35 21.92 -9.86
C SER A 32 23.12 22.57 -9.25
N MET A 33 21.96 22.56 -9.93
CA MET A 33 20.74 23.16 -9.42
C MET A 33 20.13 22.27 -8.35
N ALA A 34 19.81 22.85 -7.18
CA ALA A 34 18.98 22.17 -6.21
C ALA A 34 17.52 22.11 -6.69
N HIS A 35 16.73 21.17 -6.17
CA HIS A 35 15.31 21.01 -6.54
C HIS A 35 14.52 22.32 -6.44
N LYS A 36 14.71 23.07 -5.34
CA LYS A 36 14.09 24.38 -5.13
C LYS A 36 14.47 25.42 -6.21
N ASP A 37 15.70 25.39 -6.69
CA ASP A 37 16.16 26.33 -7.72
C ASP A 37 15.52 26.01 -9.07
N VAL A 38 15.39 24.72 -9.40
CA VAL A 38 14.67 24.26 -10.59
C VAL A 38 13.21 24.68 -10.53
N VAL A 39 12.52 24.45 -9.40
CA VAL A 39 11.11 24.88 -9.23
C VAL A 39 10.98 26.39 -9.36
N THR A 40 11.88 27.17 -8.76
CA THR A 40 11.88 28.64 -8.88
C THR A 40 12.05 29.09 -10.33
N ALA A 41 12.95 28.43 -11.07
CA ALA A 41 13.17 28.71 -12.49
C ALA A 41 11.96 28.31 -13.36
N ILE A 42 11.29 27.20 -13.06
CA ILE A 42 10.02 26.81 -13.71
C ILE A 42 8.97 27.90 -13.48
N MET A 43 8.75 28.34 -12.24
CA MET A 43 7.80 29.40 -11.93
C MET A 43 8.12 30.70 -12.68
N ALA A 44 9.41 31.04 -12.79
CA ALA A 44 9.85 32.21 -13.55
C ALA A 44 9.55 32.07 -15.06
N ALA A 45 9.71 30.88 -15.63
CA ALA A 45 9.37 30.60 -17.04
C ALA A 45 7.87 30.80 -17.32
N PHE A 46 7.01 30.51 -16.35
CA PHE A 46 5.56 30.69 -16.45
C PHE A 46 5.04 31.99 -15.79
N ARG A 47 5.90 32.97 -15.48
CA ARG A 47 5.52 34.19 -14.72
C ARG A 47 4.33 34.96 -15.32
N ARG A 48 4.16 34.92 -16.65
CA ARG A 48 3.04 35.58 -17.35
C ARG A 48 1.66 35.04 -16.95
N TYR A 49 1.61 33.82 -16.44
CA TYR A 49 0.38 33.12 -16.04
C TYR A 49 0.08 33.24 -14.54
N LYS A 50 0.88 34.03 -13.79
CA LYS A 50 0.69 34.30 -12.35
C LYS A 50 0.62 33.03 -11.48
N ILE A 51 1.38 32.02 -11.89
CA ILE A 51 1.49 30.75 -11.17
C ILE A 51 2.15 30.97 -9.82
N LYS A 52 1.52 30.45 -8.75
CA LYS A 52 2.00 30.61 -7.37
C LYS A 52 2.85 29.45 -6.89
N GLU A 53 2.60 28.26 -7.43
CA GLU A 53 3.27 27.02 -7.09
C GLU A 53 3.46 26.20 -8.36
N ALA A 54 4.54 25.42 -8.43
CA ALA A 54 4.82 24.55 -9.55
C ALA A 54 5.33 23.21 -9.05
N TRP A 55 4.69 22.14 -9.49
CA TRP A 55 5.03 20.77 -9.17
C TRP A 55 5.46 20.07 -10.46
N PRO A 56 6.77 19.87 -10.66
CA PRO A 56 7.25 19.17 -11.84
C PRO A 56 6.91 17.68 -11.72
N CYS A 57 6.24 17.16 -12.74
CA CYS A 57 5.91 15.76 -12.91
C CYS A 57 6.55 15.22 -14.19
N ASP A 58 6.74 13.91 -14.26
CA ASP A 58 7.06 13.25 -15.51
C ASP A 58 5.86 13.23 -16.48
N ILE A 59 6.08 12.69 -17.68
CA ILE A 59 5.04 12.59 -18.73
C ILE A 59 3.86 11.68 -18.32
N ASN A 60 4.04 10.85 -17.29
CA ASN A 60 3.02 9.99 -16.73
C ASN A 60 2.29 10.64 -15.54
N GLY A 61 2.55 11.92 -15.26
CA GLY A 61 1.94 12.64 -14.15
C GLY A 61 2.51 12.27 -12.78
N GLU A 62 3.62 11.53 -12.69
CA GLU A 62 4.26 11.23 -11.40
C GLU A 62 5.11 12.42 -10.92
N PRO A 63 4.92 12.90 -9.68
CA PRO A 63 5.72 13.99 -9.13
C PRO A 63 7.22 13.65 -9.08
N LEU A 64 8.06 14.61 -9.45
CA LEU A 64 9.50 14.54 -9.32
C LEU A 64 9.93 15.07 -7.95
N PHE A 65 10.32 14.15 -7.07
CA PHE A 65 10.62 14.45 -5.67
C PHE A 65 12.01 15.06 -5.49
N ALA A 66 12.18 15.80 -4.40
CA ALA A 66 13.47 16.35 -3.97
C ALA A 66 14.37 15.30 -3.28
N ASN A 67 13.80 14.23 -2.73
CA ASN A 67 14.55 13.22 -1.97
C ASN A 67 15.06 12.09 -2.89
N ALA A 68 16.36 11.79 -2.80
CA ALA A 68 17.02 10.67 -3.46
C ALA A 68 16.48 9.29 -3.07
N ASP A 69 15.79 9.15 -1.93
CA ASP A 69 15.13 7.90 -1.52
C ASP A 69 13.82 7.60 -2.29
N CYS A 70 13.46 8.49 -3.23
CA CYS A 70 12.39 8.27 -4.18
C CYS A 70 13.00 7.96 -5.55
N PRO A 71 12.49 6.96 -6.27
CA PRO A 71 13.03 6.54 -7.58
C PRO A 71 12.67 7.49 -8.74
N SER A 72 11.98 8.60 -8.46
CA SER A 72 11.60 9.60 -9.45
C SER A 72 11.96 10.99 -8.91
N THR A 73 13.15 11.45 -9.27
CA THR A 73 13.68 12.76 -8.88
C THR A 73 14.04 13.58 -10.10
N LEU A 74 14.26 14.89 -9.92
CA LEU A 74 14.82 15.74 -10.99
C LEU A 74 16.20 15.27 -11.48
N ASP A 75 16.90 14.48 -10.66
CA ASP A 75 18.17 13.90 -11.02
C ASP A 75 18.05 12.75 -12.03
N ASP A 76 16.90 12.10 -12.08
CA ASP A 76 16.58 10.99 -12.99
C ASP A 76 15.97 11.46 -14.32
N VAL A 77 15.81 12.77 -14.50
CA VAL A 77 15.39 13.36 -15.78
C VAL A 77 16.56 13.27 -16.76
N VAL A 78 16.27 12.91 -18.01
CA VAL A 78 17.22 12.85 -19.11
C VAL A 78 16.98 13.97 -20.13
N ASP A 79 17.97 14.19 -21.00
CA ASP A 79 17.90 15.18 -22.07
C ASP A 79 16.76 14.87 -23.06
N GLY A 80 16.04 15.90 -23.48
CA GLY A 80 14.91 15.81 -24.42
C GLY A 80 13.58 15.36 -23.80
N GLU A 81 13.51 15.15 -22.48
CA GLU A 81 12.25 14.81 -21.82
C GLU A 81 11.25 15.97 -21.80
N ARG A 82 9.97 15.59 -21.76
CA ARG A 82 8.85 16.50 -21.55
C ARG A 82 8.34 16.32 -20.13
N LEU A 83 8.32 17.41 -19.38
CA LEU A 83 7.83 17.46 -18.00
C LEU A 83 6.48 18.15 -17.94
N LEU A 84 5.56 17.58 -17.17
CA LEU A 84 4.24 18.16 -16.91
C LEU A 84 4.31 19.04 -15.67
N ILE A 85 3.73 20.23 -15.70
CA ILE A 85 3.81 21.20 -14.60
C ILE A 85 2.44 21.37 -13.96
N ALA A 86 2.32 20.88 -12.71
CA ALA A 86 1.12 21.05 -11.90
C ALA A 86 1.16 22.38 -11.16
N LEU A 87 0.01 23.05 -11.09
CA LEU A 87 -0.12 24.36 -10.44
C LEU A 87 -0.60 24.28 -9.00
N ASP A 88 -1.03 23.08 -8.60
CA ASP A 88 -1.49 22.72 -7.27
C ASP A 88 -0.96 21.31 -6.97
N ASN A 89 -0.55 21.08 -5.72
CA ASN A 89 -0.09 19.78 -5.26
C ASN A 89 -1.20 18.72 -5.36
N ASP A 90 -2.45 19.14 -5.24
CA ASP A 90 -3.61 18.23 -5.16
C ASP A 90 -4.36 18.10 -6.50
N SER A 91 -3.92 18.82 -7.54
CA SER A 91 -4.53 18.71 -8.87
C SER A 91 -3.98 17.50 -9.62
N PRO A 92 -4.84 16.53 -10.02
CA PRO A 92 -4.40 15.40 -10.80
C PRO A 92 -3.92 15.87 -12.17
N ILE A 93 -2.65 15.60 -12.48
CA ILE A 93 -2.14 15.69 -13.85
C ILE A 93 -2.44 14.39 -14.56
N TYR A 94 -3.21 14.48 -15.64
CA TYR A 94 -3.44 13.33 -16.50
C TYR A 94 -2.16 13.02 -17.30
N PRO A 95 -1.75 11.74 -17.35
CA PRO A 95 -0.69 11.28 -18.24
C PRO A 95 -0.99 11.65 -19.70
N GLU A 96 0.04 12.04 -20.45
CA GLU A 96 -0.13 12.20 -21.91
C GLU A 96 -0.25 10.85 -22.64
N PRO A 97 0.57 9.82 -22.32
CA PRO A 97 0.46 8.52 -22.99
C PRO A 97 -0.76 7.74 -22.46
N PRO A 98 -1.46 6.99 -23.34
CA PRO A 98 -2.56 6.14 -22.92
C PRO A 98 -2.08 5.07 -21.95
N LEU A 99 -2.93 4.72 -20.99
CA LEU A 99 -2.65 3.67 -20.01
C LEU A 99 -2.64 2.30 -20.68
N GLU A 100 -1.53 1.58 -20.53
CA GLU A 100 -1.41 0.15 -20.81
C GLU A 100 -1.41 -0.62 -19.49
N VAL A 101 -2.14 -1.73 -19.40
CA VAL A 101 -2.16 -2.57 -18.21
C VAL A 101 -1.58 -3.93 -18.56
N VAL A 102 -0.59 -4.39 -17.81
CA VAL A 102 0.08 -5.68 -18.04
C VAL A 102 0.12 -6.51 -16.76
N LEU A 103 0.01 -7.82 -16.90
CA LEU A 103 0.30 -8.76 -15.83
C LEU A 103 1.81 -8.96 -15.72
N TYR A 104 2.37 -8.71 -14.53
CA TYR A 104 3.81 -8.75 -14.25
C TYR A 104 4.04 -9.65 -13.03
N LEU A 105 4.21 -10.96 -13.26
CA LEU A 105 4.41 -11.96 -12.21
C LEU A 105 5.85 -12.47 -12.14
N ASP A 106 6.52 -12.44 -13.29
CA ASP A 106 7.89 -12.84 -13.52
C ASP A 106 8.56 -11.86 -14.50
N GLY A 107 9.88 -11.86 -14.52
CA GLY A 107 10.70 -11.00 -15.37
C GLY A 107 12.16 -11.39 -15.24
N ASP A 108 12.87 -11.46 -16.37
CA ASP A 108 14.29 -11.82 -16.42
C ASP A 108 15.17 -10.79 -15.68
N ASP A 109 14.65 -9.58 -15.48
CA ASP A 109 15.27 -8.47 -14.79
C ASP A 109 14.99 -8.45 -13.28
N LEU A 110 14.21 -9.41 -12.76
CA LEU A 110 13.96 -9.52 -11.33
C LEU A 110 15.12 -10.20 -10.59
N PRO A 111 15.64 -9.61 -9.50
CA PRO A 111 16.72 -10.23 -8.72
C PRO A 111 16.29 -11.51 -7.98
N LYS A 112 14.99 -11.69 -7.80
CA LYS A 112 14.33 -12.86 -7.21
C LYS A 112 12.86 -12.87 -7.63
N PRO A 113 12.17 -14.03 -7.62
CA PRO A 113 10.75 -14.10 -7.96
C PRO A 113 9.93 -13.06 -7.20
N LEU A 114 9.00 -12.40 -7.91
CA LEU A 114 8.20 -11.31 -7.37
C LEU A 114 7.45 -11.71 -6.08
N ARG A 115 7.02 -12.97 -6.02
CA ARG A 115 6.35 -13.60 -4.86
C ARG A 115 7.24 -13.69 -3.61
N LYS A 116 8.57 -13.68 -3.78
CA LYS A 116 9.57 -13.68 -2.70
C LYS A 116 10.09 -12.28 -2.33
N MET A 117 9.75 -11.26 -3.12
CA MET A 117 10.17 -9.89 -2.82
C MET A 117 9.45 -9.35 -1.59
N SER A 118 10.17 -8.57 -0.78
CA SER A 118 9.51 -7.78 0.26
C SER A 118 8.58 -6.76 -0.41
N ARG A 119 7.58 -6.24 0.33
CA ARG A 119 6.70 -5.19 -0.20
C ARG A 119 7.50 -3.96 -0.63
N GLU A 120 8.53 -3.63 0.15
CA GLU A 120 9.41 -2.50 -0.13
C GLU A 120 10.25 -2.71 -1.38
N ASP A 121 10.90 -3.87 -1.52
CA ASP A 121 11.70 -4.20 -2.71
C ASP A 121 10.82 -4.16 -3.96
N ARG A 122 9.62 -4.75 -3.88
CA ARG A 122 8.66 -4.78 -4.98
C ARG A 122 8.23 -3.37 -5.37
N ARG A 123 7.84 -2.56 -4.39
CA ARG A 123 7.42 -1.18 -4.59
C ARG A 123 8.52 -0.35 -5.26
N ASN A 124 9.75 -0.45 -4.75
CA ASN A 124 10.88 0.30 -5.30
C ASN A 124 11.19 -0.15 -6.73
N HIS A 125 11.19 -1.46 -6.99
CA HIS A 125 11.38 -2.00 -8.34
C HIS A 125 10.33 -1.50 -9.34
N ILE A 126 9.04 -1.61 -9.00
CA ILE A 126 7.95 -1.16 -9.88
C ILE A 126 8.04 0.34 -10.16
N ARG A 127 8.36 1.16 -9.15
CA ARG A 127 8.53 2.60 -9.34
C ARG A 127 9.75 2.94 -10.20
N THR A 128 10.85 2.20 -10.09
CA THR A 128 11.99 2.33 -11.00
C THR A 128 11.61 1.99 -12.44
N LEU A 129 10.81 0.94 -12.67
CA LEU A 129 10.29 0.62 -14.00
C LEU A 129 9.39 1.73 -14.54
N ARG A 130 8.48 2.27 -13.72
CA ARG A 130 7.62 3.41 -14.09
C ARG A 130 8.42 4.61 -14.55
N ARG A 131 9.50 4.95 -13.84
CA ARG A 131 10.39 6.04 -14.25
C ARG A 131 11.09 5.78 -15.58
N ARG A 132 11.53 4.54 -15.84
CA ARG A 132 12.09 4.14 -17.15
C ARG A 132 11.05 4.23 -18.26
N ASP A 133 9.81 3.83 -17.99
CA ASP A 133 8.72 3.91 -18.96
C ASP A 133 8.41 5.37 -19.34
N ALA A 134 8.46 6.30 -18.38
CA ALA A 134 8.27 7.72 -18.64
C ALA A 134 9.31 8.28 -19.62
N VAL A 135 10.59 7.88 -19.49
CA VAL A 135 11.65 8.24 -20.46
C VAL A 135 11.31 7.73 -21.86
N LEU A 136 10.73 6.54 -21.95
CA LEU A 136 10.27 5.92 -23.20
C LEU A 136 8.88 6.39 -23.65
N ARG A 137 8.28 7.35 -22.93
CA ARG A 137 6.92 7.88 -23.16
C ARG A 137 5.84 6.80 -23.15
N LYS A 138 5.96 5.84 -22.24
CA LYS A 138 4.97 4.79 -21.99
C LYS A 138 4.35 4.98 -20.61
N ASN A 139 3.05 4.72 -20.53
CA ASN A 139 2.29 4.77 -19.28
C ASN A 139 1.76 3.37 -18.95
N ILE A 140 2.57 2.56 -18.27
CA ILE A 140 2.25 1.15 -18.00
C ILE A 140 1.89 0.96 -16.52
N LEU A 141 0.74 0.35 -16.25
CA LEU A 141 0.39 -0.25 -14.96
C LEU A 141 0.77 -1.73 -14.96
N ARG A 142 1.56 -2.15 -13.97
CA ARG A 142 1.93 -3.55 -13.77
C ARG A 142 1.12 -4.17 -12.64
N LEU A 143 0.29 -5.15 -12.94
CA LEU A 143 -0.41 -5.98 -11.97
C LEU A 143 0.56 -7.04 -11.44
N ASN A 144 0.79 -7.05 -10.13
CA ASN A 144 1.83 -7.88 -9.50
C ASN A 144 1.26 -9.05 -8.67
N LEU A 145 -0.03 -9.31 -8.83
CA LEU A 145 -0.74 -10.45 -8.30
C LEU A 145 -1.55 -11.09 -9.44
N PRO A 146 -1.73 -12.42 -9.41
CA PRO A 146 -2.62 -13.08 -10.36
C PRO A 146 -4.08 -12.83 -9.99
N HIS A 147 -4.94 -12.87 -11.01
CA HIS A 147 -6.37 -12.64 -10.87
C HIS A 147 -7.02 -13.60 -9.86
N MET A 148 -6.64 -14.89 -9.88
CA MET A 148 -7.22 -15.86 -8.97
C MET A 148 -6.93 -15.56 -7.49
N GLU A 149 -5.76 -15.04 -7.14
CA GLU A 149 -5.46 -14.65 -5.75
C GLU A 149 -6.27 -13.41 -5.33
N VAL A 150 -6.46 -12.44 -6.23
CA VAL A 150 -7.31 -11.28 -5.98
C VAL A 150 -8.77 -11.69 -5.78
N MET A 151 -9.31 -12.52 -6.67
CA MET A 151 -10.68 -13.01 -6.56
C MET A 151 -10.90 -13.86 -5.30
N ALA A 152 -9.91 -14.68 -4.91
CA ALA A 152 -9.98 -15.42 -3.65
C ALA A 152 -10.08 -14.45 -2.45
N ALA A 153 -9.32 -13.36 -2.44
CA ALA A 153 -9.38 -12.35 -1.38
C ALA A 153 -10.73 -11.62 -1.35
N LEU A 154 -11.26 -11.25 -2.52
CA LEU A 154 -12.57 -10.60 -2.65
C LEU A 154 -13.70 -11.54 -2.19
N ASN A 155 -13.66 -12.81 -2.57
CA ASN A 155 -14.64 -13.81 -2.13
C ASN A 155 -14.61 -14.03 -0.62
N ILE A 156 -13.42 -14.03 -0.01
CA ILE A 156 -13.28 -14.10 1.46
C ILE A 156 -13.87 -12.85 2.12
N LEU A 157 -13.68 -11.66 1.54
CA LEU A 157 -14.24 -10.42 2.06
C LEU A 157 -15.77 -10.40 1.96
N ALA A 158 -16.32 -10.82 0.82
CA ALA A 158 -17.76 -10.90 0.59
C ALA A 158 -18.46 -11.86 1.57
N SER A 159 -17.81 -12.99 1.89
CA SER A 159 -18.33 -14.00 2.82
C SER A 159 -17.91 -13.77 4.29
N ALA A 160 -17.23 -12.67 4.60
CA ALA A 160 -16.69 -12.43 5.93
C ALA A 160 -17.79 -12.08 6.95
N ASN A 161 -17.89 -12.88 8.02
CA ASN A 161 -18.65 -12.50 9.20
C ASN A 161 -17.94 -11.38 10.00
N ALA A 162 -18.63 -10.80 10.98
CA ALA A 162 -18.11 -9.70 11.80
C ALA A 162 -16.75 -10.00 12.47
N ARG A 163 -16.55 -11.26 12.89
CA ARG A 163 -15.28 -11.71 13.48
C ARG A 163 -14.15 -11.71 12.46
N THR A 164 -14.38 -12.24 11.26
CA THR A 164 -13.40 -12.27 10.16
C THR A 164 -13.08 -10.87 9.67
N LEU A 165 -14.08 -10.00 9.52
CA LEU A 165 -13.89 -8.59 9.18
C LEU A 165 -12.98 -7.89 10.19
N LYS A 166 -13.25 -8.05 11.49
CA LYS A 166 -12.43 -7.45 12.55
C LYS A 166 -11.02 -8.02 12.60
N ALA A 167 -10.83 -9.31 12.32
CA ALA A 167 -9.53 -9.97 12.45
C ALA A 167 -8.62 -9.81 11.21
N ARG A 168 -9.19 -9.71 10.00
CA ARG A 168 -8.42 -9.72 8.74
C ARG A 168 -8.54 -8.45 7.89
N PHE A 169 -9.62 -7.71 8.07
CA PHE A 169 -9.96 -6.57 7.22
C PHE A 169 -10.25 -5.31 8.05
N SER A 170 -9.74 -5.25 9.29
CA SER A 170 -9.94 -4.10 10.18
C SER A 170 -9.47 -2.80 9.53
N VAL A 171 -10.06 -1.67 9.93
CA VAL A 171 -9.66 -0.34 9.43
C VAL A 171 -8.16 -0.14 9.54
N THR A 172 -7.58 -0.43 10.71
CA THR A 172 -6.14 -0.28 10.96
C THR A 172 -5.31 -1.15 10.04
N GLN A 173 -5.71 -2.42 9.83
CA GLN A 173 -4.98 -3.34 8.97
C GLN A 173 -5.08 -2.94 7.50
N SER A 174 -6.27 -2.59 7.03
CA SER A 174 -6.49 -2.18 5.63
C SER A 174 -5.71 -0.90 5.32
N LYS A 175 -5.78 0.12 6.19
CA LYS A 175 -4.96 1.35 6.05
C LYS A 175 -3.48 1.02 5.99
N ARG A 176 -2.97 0.19 6.90
CA ARG A 176 -1.56 -0.22 6.91
C ARG A 176 -1.16 -0.91 5.61
N ILE A 177 -1.98 -1.84 5.10
CA ILE A 177 -1.69 -2.53 3.83
C ILE A 177 -1.61 -1.53 2.67
N ILE A 178 -2.53 -0.57 2.61
CA ILE A 178 -2.55 0.47 1.58
C ILE A 178 -1.29 1.35 1.70
N GLN A 179 -1.02 1.87 2.89
CA GLN A 179 0.16 2.71 3.17
C GLN A 179 1.46 1.98 2.85
N ASP A 180 1.59 0.70 3.21
CA ASP A 180 2.80 -0.09 2.95
C ASP A 180 3.04 -0.29 1.44
N ASN A 181 1.98 -0.64 0.69
CA ASN A 181 2.10 -0.94 -0.74
C ASN A 181 2.25 0.32 -1.61
N TRP A 182 1.54 1.38 -1.26
CA TRP A 182 1.53 2.62 -2.03
C TRP A 182 2.52 3.67 -1.52
N ARG A 183 3.04 3.52 -0.30
CA ARG A 183 3.89 4.50 0.40
C ARG A 183 3.21 5.88 0.40
N VAL A 184 1.98 5.90 0.89
CA VAL A 184 1.15 7.11 1.10
C VAL A 184 1.02 7.38 2.60
N ASN A 185 0.97 8.66 2.98
CA ASN A 185 0.92 9.05 4.38
C ASN A 185 -0.49 8.88 4.97
N GLU A 186 -1.50 9.26 4.20
CA GLU A 186 -2.88 9.25 4.64
C GLU A 186 -3.75 8.43 3.72
N VAL A 187 -4.72 7.75 4.33
CA VAL A 187 -5.76 7.00 3.62
C VAL A 187 -7.09 7.56 4.07
N GLN A 188 -7.89 7.97 3.09
CA GLN A 188 -9.20 8.56 3.30
C GLN A 188 -10.07 7.67 4.20
N ALA A 189 -10.91 8.31 5.01
CA ALA A 189 -11.89 7.60 5.81
C ALA A 189 -13.00 7.08 4.89
N LEU A 190 -13.07 5.75 4.76
CA LEU A 190 -14.04 5.04 3.94
C LEU A 190 -14.72 3.96 4.77
N GLU A 191 -15.84 3.44 4.27
CA GLU A 191 -16.47 2.27 4.84
C GLU A 191 -15.50 1.08 4.85
N LEU A 192 -15.59 0.21 5.87
CA LEU A 192 -14.69 -0.91 6.09
C LEU A 192 -14.50 -1.79 4.86
N LYS A 193 -15.59 -2.14 4.17
CA LYS A 193 -15.53 -3.01 2.98
C LYS A 193 -14.87 -2.32 1.79
N CYS A 194 -15.18 -1.04 1.57
CA CYS A 194 -14.52 -0.22 0.55
C CYS A 194 -13.01 -0.14 0.83
N LEU A 195 -12.63 0.14 2.08
CA LEU A 195 -11.24 0.20 2.51
C LEU A 195 -10.51 -1.15 2.39
N ALA A 196 -11.18 -2.26 2.71
CA ALA A 196 -10.63 -3.60 2.56
C ALA A 196 -10.44 -4.00 1.09
N THR A 197 -11.38 -3.63 0.22
CA THR A 197 -11.29 -3.83 -1.23
C THR A 197 -10.15 -2.99 -1.80
N MET A 198 -9.99 -1.75 -1.36
CA MET A 198 -8.86 -0.88 -1.73
C MET A 198 -7.53 -1.45 -1.24
N ALA A 199 -7.50 -2.11 -0.08
CA ALA A 199 -6.32 -2.82 0.39
C ALA A 199 -5.96 -4.04 -0.49
N ILE A 200 -6.95 -4.73 -1.08
CA ILE A 200 -6.70 -5.80 -2.05
C ILE A 200 -6.14 -5.20 -3.35
N LEU A 201 -6.78 -4.15 -3.89
CA LEU A 201 -6.28 -3.42 -5.06
C LEU A 201 -4.83 -2.94 -4.85
N SER A 202 -4.55 -2.35 -3.68
CA SER A 202 -3.22 -1.80 -3.38
C SER A 202 -2.10 -2.84 -3.40
N GLN A 203 -2.42 -4.09 -3.05
CA GLN A 203 -1.46 -5.18 -3.15
C GLN A 203 -1.16 -5.46 -4.61
N ALA A 204 -2.19 -5.63 -5.45
CA ALA A 204 -2.06 -5.89 -6.88
C ALA A 204 -1.38 -4.75 -7.66
N THR A 205 -1.50 -3.50 -7.17
CA THR A 205 -0.92 -2.30 -7.79
C THR A 205 0.22 -1.69 -6.97
N CYS A 206 0.90 -2.50 -6.14
CA CYS A 206 2.03 -2.06 -5.30
C CYS A 206 2.98 -1.11 -6.04
N GLY A 207 3.27 0.05 -5.42
CA GLY A 207 4.11 1.09 -5.99
C GLY A 207 3.46 2.05 -6.97
N GLN A 208 2.20 1.84 -7.37
CA GLN A 208 1.51 2.64 -8.40
C GLN A 208 0.20 3.28 -7.86
N PRO A 209 0.25 4.06 -6.76
CA PRO A 209 -0.96 4.65 -6.18
C PRO A 209 -1.72 5.54 -7.15
N LEU A 210 -1.03 6.46 -7.83
CA LEU A 210 -1.68 7.49 -8.64
C LEU A 210 -2.53 6.90 -9.77
N LEU A 211 -2.06 5.83 -10.42
CA LEU A 211 -2.84 5.14 -11.45
C LEU A 211 -4.08 4.47 -10.87
N ALA A 212 -3.95 3.83 -9.70
CA ALA A 212 -5.07 3.21 -9.02
C ALA A 212 -6.07 4.25 -8.51
N GLU A 213 -5.61 5.36 -7.95
CA GLU A 213 -6.42 6.48 -7.46
C GLU A 213 -7.18 7.18 -8.59
N ASN A 214 -6.51 7.46 -9.72
CA ASN A 214 -7.17 8.02 -10.90
C ASN A 214 -8.25 7.09 -11.43
N ALA A 215 -7.96 5.78 -11.56
CA ALA A 215 -8.96 4.81 -12.01
C ALA A 215 -10.16 4.71 -11.04
N MET A 216 -9.91 4.74 -9.73
CA MET A 216 -10.97 4.77 -8.71
C MET A 216 -11.79 6.05 -8.78
N PHE A 217 -11.15 7.19 -9.05
CA PHE A 217 -11.84 8.46 -9.24
C PHE A 217 -12.73 8.45 -10.48
N ASP A 218 -12.23 7.92 -11.60
CA ASP A 218 -12.98 7.78 -12.85
C ASP A 218 -14.17 6.83 -12.69
N ALA A 219 -13.99 5.69 -12.01
CA ALA A 219 -15.07 4.76 -11.70
C ALA A 219 -16.16 5.42 -10.84
N LYS A 220 -15.75 6.15 -9.79
CA LYS A 220 -16.66 6.92 -8.94
C LYS A 220 -17.44 7.96 -9.74
N LEU A 221 -16.77 8.69 -10.64
CA LEU A 221 -17.43 9.67 -11.51
C LEU A 221 -18.42 9.01 -12.46
N ALA A 222 -18.03 7.90 -13.10
CA ALA A 222 -18.90 7.15 -14.01
C ALA A 222 -20.17 6.66 -13.31
N ARG A 223 -20.05 6.12 -12.08
CA ARG A 223 -21.20 5.73 -11.27
C ARG A 223 -22.13 6.90 -10.99
N ARG A 224 -21.59 8.05 -10.58
CA ARG A 224 -22.40 9.26 -10.29
C ARG A 224 -23.03 9.87 -11.52
N SER A 225 -22.40 9.73 -12.68
CA SER A 225 -22.99 10.15 -13.96
C SER A 225 -24.12 9.21 -14.40
N ALA A 226 -24.04 7.92 -14.04
CA ALA A 226 -25.13 6.96 -14.29
C ALA A 226 -26.31 7.15 -13.32
N ASP A 227 -26.02 7.47 -12.05
CA ASP A 227 -27.03 7.76 -11.03
C ASP A 227 -26.61 8.98 -10.19
N ALA A 228 -27.29 10.10 -10.43
CA ALA A 228 -27.04 11.36 -9.73
C ALA A 228 -27.35 11.29 -8.22
N SER A 229 -28.16 10.31 -7.79
CA SER A 229 -28.49 10.07 -6.38
C SER A 229 -27.46 9.19 -5.66
N ALA A 230 -26.52 8.59 -6.40
CA ALA A 230 -25.52 7.71 -5.84
C ALA A 230 -24.58 8.45 -4.87
N PRO A 231 -24.03 7.75 -3.86
CA PRO A 231 -23.14 8.34 -2.86
C PRO A 231 -21.98 9.13 -3.48
N ARG A 232 -21.61 10.26 -2.87
CA ARG A 232 -20.52 11.12 -3.35
C ARG A 232 -19.13 10.52 -3.09
N ASP A 233 -19.03 9.72 -2.03
CA ASP A 233 -17.80 9.09 -1.59
C ASP A 233 -17.52 7.83 -2.42
N LEU A 234 -16.26 7.40 -2.40
CA LEU A 234 -15.82 6.17 -3.06
C LEU A 234 -16.49 4.95 -2.42
N GLN A 235 -17.11 4.10 -3.24
CA GLN A 235 -17.82 2.90 -2.81
C GLN A 235 -17.02 1.63 -3.11
N GLU A 236 -17.38 0.52 -2.48
CA GLU A 236 -16.78 -0.80 -2.74
C GLU A 236 -16.88 -1.19 -4.22
N GLU A 237 -18.03 -0.95 -4.83
CA GLU A 237 -18.30 -1.25 -6.25
C GLU A 237 -17.39 -0.45 -7.22
N ASP A 238 -16.99 0.76 -6.85
CA ASP A 238 -16.06 1.56 -7.65
C ASP A 238 -14.68 0.87 -7.69
N VAL A 239 -14.22 0.37 -6.55
CA VAL A 239 -12.93 -0.31 -6.43
C VAL A 239 -12.97 -1.69 -7.09
N GLN A 240 -14.05 -2.45 -6.93
CA GLN A 240 -14.24 -3.74 -7.62
C GLN A 240 -14.23 -3.54 -9.13
N LYS A 241 -14.93 -2.52 -9.63
CA LYS A 241 -14.92 -2.19 -11.06
C LYS A 241 -13.51 -1.92 -11.57
N VAL A 242 -12.69 -1.16 -10.83
CA VAL A 242 -11.30 -0.91 -11.21
C VAL A 242 -10.47 -2.19 -11.26
N ILE A 243 -10.65 -3.10 -10.30
CA ILE A 243 -9.99 -4.40 -10.32
C ILE A 243 -10.36 -5.16 -11.59
N ASP A 244 -11.67 -5.28 -11.88
CA ASP A 244 -12.16 -5.99 -13.06
C ASP A 244 -11.62 -5.37 -14.36
N ASP A 245 -11.72 -4.04 -14.50
CA ASP A 245 -11.26 -3.29 -15.67
C ASP A 245 -9.75 -3.47 -15.88
N PHE A 246 -8.93 -3.47 -14.82
CA PHE A 246 -7.49 -3.69 -14.93
C PHE A 246 -7.14 -5.11 -15.37
N TYR A 247 -7.74 -6.14 -14.77
CA TYR A 247 -7.44 -7.52 -15.17
C TYR A 247 -8.00 -7.85 -16.56
N GLN A 248 -9.12 -7.24 -16.95
CA GLN A 248 -9.62 -7.34 -18.32
C GLN A 248 -8.68 -6.65 -19.32
N ALA A 249 -8.22 -5.44 -19.02
CA ALA A 249 -7.27 -4.70 -19.87
C ALA A 249 -5.95 -5.45 -20.05
N ALA A 250 -5.47 -6.12 -19.00
CA ALA A 250 -4.27 -6.97 -19.06
C ALA A 250 -4.49 -8.34 -19.72
N ASN A 251 -5.71 -8.66 -20.16
CA ASN A 251 -6.11 -10.01 -20.61
C ASN A 251 -5.69 -11.11 -19.61
N ALA A 252 -5.86 -10.83 -18.32
CA ALA A 252 -5.32 -11.60 -17.21
C ALA A 252 -6.42 -12.25 -16.35
N ILE A 253 -7.67 -12.21 -16.78
CA ILE A 253 -8.80 -12.86 -16.11
C ILE A 253 -8.52 -14.37 -16.02
N GLY A 254 -8.57 -14.90 -14.80
CA GLY A 254 -8.28 -16.31 -14.49
C GLY A 254 -6.80 -16.65 -14.38
N SER A 255 -5.90 -15.68 -14.49
CA SER A 255 -4.46 -15.91 -14.29
C SER A 255 -4.12 -16.48 -12.91
N ASP A 256 -3.09 -17.34 -12.89
CA ASP A 256 -2.40 -17.83 -11.68
C ASP A 256 -0.90 -17.45 -11.75
N TRP A 257 -0.17 -17.71 -10.66
CA TRP A 257 1.29 -17.67 -10.69
C TRP A 257 1.84 -18.63 -11.75
N PRO A 258 2.94 -18.26 -12.43
CA PRO A 258 3.66 -19.16 -13.33
C PRO A 258 4.06 -20.46 -12.61
N ASP A 259 3.94 -21.58 -13.31
CA ASP A 259 4.32 -22.91 -12.85
C ASP A 259 5.86 -23.05 -12.86
N ASP A 260 6.52 -22.43 -11.89
CA ASP A 260 7.95 -22.58 -11.62
C ASP A 260 8.22 -23.23 -10.24
N ASP A 261 9.41 -23.81 -10.08
CA ASP A 261 9.80 -24.54 -8.86
C ASP A 261 9.68 -23.68 -7.58
N ASP A 262 9.95 -22.38 -7.72
CA ASP A 262 9.91 -21.42 -6.63
C ASP A 262 8.47 -21.12 -6.19
N ASN A 263 7.57 -20.91 -7.14
CA ASN A 263 6.14 -20.69 -6.91
C ASN A 263 5.45 -21.95 -6.40
N ALA A 264 5.82 -23.13 -6.93
CA ALA A 264 5.35 -24.42 -6.44
C ALA A 264 5.77 -24.65 -4.97
N ALA A 265 7.02 -24.35 -4.63
CA ALA A 265 7.51 -24.44 -3.25
C ALA A 265 6.79 -23.47 -2.30
N ILE A 266 6.50 -22.25 -2.76
CA ILE A 266 5.75 -21.25 -1.98
C ILE A 266 4.30 -21.70 -1.77
N ALA A 267 3.61 -22.14 -2.84
CA ALA A 267 2.25 -22.63 -2.76
C ALA A 267 2.14 -23.82 -1.79
N ALA A 268 3.07 -24.76 -1.85
CA ALA A 268 3.12 -25.90 -0.93
C ALA A 268 3.31 -25.47 0.54
N ARG A 269 4.18 -24.47 0.80
CA ARG A 269 4.39 -23.92 2.16
C ARG A 269 3.14 -23.21 2.67
N GLN A 270 2.50 -22.38 1.84
CA GLN A 270 1.27 -21.69 2.20
C GLN A 270 0.13 -22.68 2.48
N GLY A 271 -0.02 -23.71 1.64
CA GLY A 271 -0.98 -24.80 1.86
C GLY A 271 -0.76 -25.54 3.19
N LYS A 272 0.50 -25.84 3.54
CA LYS A 272 0.85 -26.44 4.85
C LYS A 272 0.48 -25.52 6.02
N ASN A 273 0.80 -24.23 5.93
CA ASN A 273 0.47 -23.25 6.96
C ASN A 273 -1.05 -23.07 7.13
N ALA A 274 -1.80 -23.01 6.03
CA ALA A 274 -3.25 -22.91 6.05
C ALA A 274 -3.89 -24.15 6.71
N ARG A 275 -3.42 -25.37 6.37
CA ARG A 275 -3.86 -26.61 7.01
C ARG A 275 -3.54 -26.65 8.50
N HIS A 276 -2.35 -26.20 8.90
CA HIS A 276 -1.97 -26.16 10.30
C HIS A 276 -2.78 -25.11 11.10
N GLN A 277 -3.06 -23.94 10.52
CA GLN A 277 -3.95 -22.94 11.14
C GLN A 277 -5.38 -23.45 11.27
N SER A 278 -5.92 -24.13 10.24
CA SER A 278 -7.26 -24.71 10.31
C SER A 278 -7.32 -25.85 11.34
N GLY A 279 -6.27 -26.66 11.44
CA GLY A 279 -6.13 -27.70 12.47
C GLY A 279 -6.09 -27.12 13.89
N LYS A 280 -5.32 -26.05 14.11
CA LYS A 280 -5.31 -25.33 15.40
C LYS A 280 -6.65 -24.68 15.73
N PHE A 281 -7.34 -24.12 14.74
CA PHE A 281 -8.66 -23.53 14.94
C PHE A 281 -9.70 -24.61 15.30
N LYS A 282 -9.72 -25.73 14.56
CA LYS A 282 -10.58 -26.88 14.88
C LYS A 282 -10.29 -27.46 16.27
N ALA A 283 -9.02 -27.59 16.65
CA ALA A 283 -8.64 -28.05 17.98
C ALA A 283 -9.09 -27.09 19.10
N ARG A 284 -9.05 -25.76 18.84
CA ARG A 284 -9.56 -24.75 19.78
C ARG A 284 -11.08 -24.78 19.91
N MET A 285 -11.80 -24.96 18.81
CA MET A 285 -13.26 -25.11 18.83
C MET A 285 -13.67 -26.38 19.58
N ALA A 286 -13.01 -27.51 19.29
CA ALA A 286 -13.26 -28.77 20.00
C ALA A 286 -12.96 -28.67 21.51
N GLN A 287 -11.92 -27.93 21.91
CA GLN A 287 -11.67 -27.65 23.33
C GLN A 287 -12.73 -26.77 23.95
N GLN A 288 -13.32 -25.84 23.20
CA GLN A 288 -14.38 -24.97 23.70
C GLN A 288 -15.71 -25.72 23.80
N ASP A 289 -16.05 -26.55 22.81
CA ASP A 289 -17.22 -27.43 22.85
C ASP A 289 -17.11 -28.45 24.00
N MET A 290 -15.90 -28.95 24.31
CA MET A 290 -15.69 -29.83 25.48
C MET A 290 -15.85 -29.10 26.82
N VAL A 291 -15.48 -27.83 26.90
CA VAL A 291 -15.68 -27.00 28.10
C VAL A 291 -17.17 -26.69 28.28
N ASP A 292 -17.87 -26.36 27.18
CA ASP A 292 -19.31 -26.09 27.19
C ASP A 292 -20.12 -27.38 27.49
N GLU A 293 -19.65 -28.56 27.06
CA GLU A 293 -20.22 -29.87 27.44
C GLU A 293 -19.95 -30.26 28.91
N GLU A 294 -18.77 -29.96 29.46
CA GLU A 294 -18.49 -30.14 30.90
C GLU A 294 -19.34 -29.19 31.77
N GLU A 295 -19.54 -27.93 31.34
CA GLU A 295 -20.35 -26.94 32.05
C GLU A 295 -21.86 -27.30 32.00
N MET A 296 -22.36 -27.84 30.88
CA MET A 296 -23.71 -28.40 30.80
C MET A 296 -23.86 -29.76 31.51
N GLY A 297 -22.77 -30.52 31.67
CA GLY A 297 -22.74 -31.76 32.47
C GLY A 297 -22.85 -31.51 33.97
N GLU A 298 -22.25 -30.42 34.47
CA GLU A 298 -22.37 -30.00 35.87
C GLU A 298 -23.74 -29.37 36.19
N GLU A 299 -24.33 -28.58 35.27
CA GLU A 299 -25.68 -28.03 35.47
C GLU A 299 -26.80 -29.08 35.32
N ALA A 300 -26.65 -30.09 34.45
CA ALA A 300 -27.61 -31.18 34.33
C ALA A 300 -27.58 -32.16 35.53
N ALA A 301 -26.44 -32.27 36.22
CA ALA A 301 -26.33 -33.09 37.44
C ALA A 301 -26.90 -32.38 38.69
N ALA A 302 -26.97 -31.03 38.69
CA ALA A 302 -27.47 -30.25 39.82
C ALA A 302 -29.00 -30.26 39.98
N VAL A 303 -29.76 -30.70 38.96
CA VAL A 303 -31.24 -30.75 39.00
C VAL A 303 -31.78 -32.12 39.46
N ALA A 304 -30.92 -33.14 39.63
CA ALA A 304 -31.39 -34.51 39.90
C ALA A 304 -31.32 -34.99 41.37
N ASN A 305 -30.83 -34.21 42.35
CA ASN A 305 -30.81 -34.68 43.75
C ASN A 305 -30.88 -33.56 44.80
N PRO A 306 -32.05 -33.30 45.40
CA PRO A 306 -32.17 -32.40 46.53
C PRO A 306 -31.82 -33.16 47.83
N GLY A 307 -30.58 -32.99 48.29
CA GLY A 307 -30.21 -33.09 49.70
C GLY A 307 -29.85 -34.49 50.24
N LYS A 308 -28.58 -34.65 50.64
CA LYS A 308 -28.10 -35.09 51.98
C LYS A 308 -26.64 -35.56 51.91
N GLY A 309 -25.83 -35.06 52.84
CA GLY A 309 -24.73 -35.85 53.41
C GLY A 309 -23.31 -35.46 53.00
N LYS A 310 -22.56 -34.95 53.99
CA LYS A 310 -21.12 -34.70 53.99
C LYS A 310 -20.29 -35.91 53.51
N GLY A 311 -19.26 -35.66 52.70
CA GLY A 311 -18.18 -36.63 52.43
C GLY A 311 -17.05 -36.01 51.60
N LYS A 312 -15.81 -36.12 52.10
CA LYS A 312 -14.57 -35.50 51.59
C LYS A 312 -14.23 -35.85 50.13
N GLY A 313 -13.73 -34.86 49.36
CA GLY A 313 -13.08 -35.08 48.07
C GLY A 313 -12.31 -33.85 47.57
N ARG A 314 -11.02 -33.77 47.95
CA ARG A 314 -9.91 -32.99 47.36
C ARG A 314 -10.23 -31.72 46.54
N SER A 315 -9.98 -30.56 47.14
CA SER A 315 -9.52 -29.38 46.41
C SER A 315 -8.08 -29.62 45.94
N VAL A 316 -7.84 -29.56 44.63
CA VAL A 316 -6.48 -29.43 44.08
C VAL A 316 -6.44 -28.10 43.34
N ASP A 317 -5.61 -27.20 43.86
CA ASP A 317 -5.30 -25.90 43.29
C ASP A 317 -4.73 -26.04 41.87
N TYR A 318 -5.49 -25.66 40.85
CA TYR A 318 -4.99 -25.50 39.48
C TYR A 318 -4.42 -24.09 39.24
N LEU A 319 -3.58 -23.62 40.17
CA LEU A 319 -2.89 -22.34 40.08
C LEU A 319 -1.41 -22.46 40.46
N ALA A 320 -0.75 -23.51 39.96
CA ALA A 320 0.72 -23.61 40.01
C ALA A 320 1.23 -24.61 38.96
N GLY A 321 1.57 -24.13 37.76
CA GLY A 321 2.23 -25.03 36.80
C GLY A 321 2.32 -24.54 35.37
N LYS A 322 2.97 -23.40 35.12
CA LYS A 322 3.71 -23.11 33.86
C LYS A 322 4.49 -21.79 33.94
N LEU A 323 5.36 -21.68 34.95
CA LEU A 323 6.45 -20.71 34.97
C LEU A 323 7.73 -21.46 35.33
N SER A 324 8.37 -22.04 34.33
CA SER A 324 9.80 -22.34 34.38
C SER A 324 10.31 -22.63 32.97
N LYS A 325 11.04 -21.64 32.44
CA LYS A 325 12.15 -21.71 31.45
C LYS A 325 12.11 -20.53 30.48
N THR A 326 12.46 -19.36 31.00
CA THR A 326 13.19 -18.38 30.21
C THR A 326 14.23 -17.74 31.14
N ARG A 327 15.50 -17.95 30.81
CA ARG A 327 16.64 -17.24 31.40
C ARG A 327 16.42 -15.75 31.17
N ILE A 328 16.38 -14.99 32.24
CA ILE A 328 16.43 -13.52 32.24
C ILE A 328 17.89 -13.13 31.96
N PRO A 329 18.18 -12.28 30.96
CA PRO A 329 19.39 -11.48 30.96
C PRO A 329 19.20 -10.36 31.98
N ASP A 330 19.93 -10.45 33.09
CA ASP A 330 20.10 -9.36 34.04
C ASP A 330 21.00 -8.32 33.39
N ASN A 331 20.46 -7.13 33.10
CA ASN A 331 21.24 -5.93 32.83
C ASN A 331 20.51 -4.76 33.51
N ARG A 332 20.76 -4.63 34.81
CA ARG A 332 20.60 -3.37 35.54
C ARG A 332 21.17 -2.21 34.71
N ALA A 333 20.34 -1.20 34.53
CA ALA A 333 20.80 0.15 34.29
C ALA A 333 21.58 0.65 35.54
N PRO A 334 22.73 1.30 35.37
CA PRO A 334 23.18 2.32 36.28
C PRO A 334 22.68 3.69 35.79
N GLU A 335 22.11 4.46 36.72
CA GLU A 335 21.77 5.86 36.54
C GLU A 335 23.02 6.75 36.57
N ALA A 336 22.88 7.88 35.85
CA ALA A 336 23.40 9.22 36.10
C ALA A 336 24.84 9.61 35.71
N ASP A 337 24.92 10.90 35.33
CA ASP A 337 26.04 11.81 35.01
C ASP A 337 26.37 11.89 33.50
N SER A 338 26.51 13.05 32.84
CA SER A 338 26.17 14.46 33.07
C SER A 338 26.42 15.20 31.73
N ASP A 339 25.79 16.36 31.58
CA ASP A 339 26.19 17.55 30.80
C ASP A 339 26.08 17.61 29.26
N ASP A 340 25.39 18.71 28.86
CA ASP A 340 25.63 19.62 27.72
C ASP A 340 25.45 19.13 26.27
N ASP A 341 24.36 19.53 25.60
CA ASP A 341 24.23 20.82 24.89
C ASP A 341 23.05 20.83 23.89
N ASP A 342 22.32 21.95 23.91
CA ASP A 342 21.44 22.56 22.91
C ASP A 342 20.86 21.72 21.75
N ASP A 343 19.54 21.50 21.77
CA ASP A 343 18.76 21.30 20.55
C ASP A 343 17.52 22.21 20.52
N ASP A 344 17.54 23.09 19.52
CA ASP A 344 16.54 24.08 19.17
C ASP A 344 15.14 23.46 19.03
N ALA A 345 14.20 23.99 19.83
CA ALA A 345 12.78 23.71 19.68
C ALA A 345 12.26 24.30 18.35
N VAL A 346 12.21 23.49 17.29
CA VAL A 346 11.47 23.82 16.07
C VAL A 346 9.97 23.77 16.37
N ARG A 347 9.42 24.95 16.69
CA ARG A 347 7.97 25.23 16.66
C ARG A 347 7.43 24.99 15.25
N GLN A 348 6.48 24.06 15.10
CA GLN A 348 5.61 24.05 13.92
C GLN A 348 4.32 24.86 14.18
N PRO A 349 3.89 25.70 13.21
CA PRO A 349 2.79 26.63 13.39
C PRO A 349 1.43 25.92 13.42
N GLY A 350 0.65 26.27 14.45
CA GLY A 350 -0.69 25.74 14.70
C GLY A 350 -1.71 26.11 13.63
N ARG A 351 -2.61 25.17 13.36
CA ARG A 351 -3.78 25.33 12.52
C ARG A 351 -4.81 26.20 13.25
N MET A 352 -4.86 27.49 12.91
CA MET A 352 -5.96 28.36 13.33
C MET A 352 -7.21 28.00 12.50
N ARG A 353 -8.24 27.49 13.17
CA ARG A 353 -9.61 27.43 12.62
C ARG A 353 -10.13 28.84 12.46
N ARG A 354 -10.78 29.14 11.33
CA ARG A 354 -11.77 30.21 11.26
C ARG A 354 -13.06 29.67 10.66
N ASN A 355 -14.15 30.09 11.31
CA ASN A 355 -15.55 29.99 10.91
C ASN A 355 -15.80 30.76 9.61
#